data_AF-A0A7S0HJA9-F1
#
_entry.id   AF-A0A7S0HJA9-F1
#
_cell.length_a   1.000
_cell.length_b   1.000
_cell.length_c   1.000
_cell.angle_alpha   90.00
_cell.angle_beta   90.00
_cell.angle_gamma   90.00
#
_symmetry.space_group_name_H-M   'P 1'
#
loop_
_entity.id
_entity.type
_entity.pdbx_description
1 polymer ?
#
loop_
_entity_poly.entity_id
_entity_poly.type
_entity_poly.pdbx_seq_one_letter_code
_entity_poly.pdbx_strand_id
1 'polypeptide(L)'
;RDEQRTTTTLRHAAPTPAPAAAPKPQGKISHVTSRRETAAAAPSACDAFLAAIIKAQDSSHASFAAALREINAGRKSSHWIWYVWPSHKEVRRTSRPEYALPHSSFAVAWLRHPVLGHRLLEITSSACKHLESGLAARTLFGSAVDVDKFAECMAVFLVAAEHQQPPLEESAAICRKALLLLDRPGAHEGAHEVATREMA
;
A
#
# COMPACT_ATOMS: atom_id res chain seq x y z
N ARG A 1 51.79 -9.59 -47.52
CA ARG A 1 52.72 -8.49 -47.22
C ARG A 1 52.62 -8.23 -45.74
N ASP A 2 53.22 -9.12 -44.98
CA ASP A 2 54.67 -9.18 -44.68
C ASP A 2 54.93 -8.29 -43.46
N GLU A 3 55.03 -8.94 -42.31
CA GLU A 3 56.31 -9.37 -41.75
C GLU A 3 57.00 -8.17 -41.12
N GLN A 4 57.07 -8.14 -39.79
CA GLN A 4 58.35 -7.93 -39.12
C GLN A 4 58.43 -8.81 -37.87
N ARG A 5 59.35 -9.78 -37.96
CA ARG A 5 59.85 -10.66 -36.92
C ARG A 5 61.32 -10.34 -36.75
N THR A 6 61.79 -10.09 -35.54
CA THR A 6 63.21 -10.30 -35.13
C THR A 6 63.22 -10.61 -33.63
N THR A 7 63.20 -11.88 -33.21
CA THR A 7 64.36 -12.72 -32.78
C THR A 7 65.37 -12.06 -31.84
N THR A 8 65.44 -12.56 -30.60
CA THR A 8 66.69 -12.89 -29.89
C THR A 8 66.38 -13.95 -28.83
N THR A 9 67.34 -14.84 -28.64
CA THR A 9 67.19 -16.23 -28.21
C THR A 9 68.26 -16.55 -27.13
N LEU A 10 67.90 -17.46 -26.21
CA LEU A 10 68.74 -18.27 -25.28
C LEU A 10 69.34 -17.53 -24.06
N ARG A 11 69.44 -18.10 -22.85
CA ARG A 11 69.76 -19.50 -22.50
C ARG A 11 69.46 -19.85 -21.02
N HIS A 12 68.93 -21.07 -20.83
CA HIS A 12 69.27 -22.10 -19.81
C HIS A 12 69.31 -21.79 -18.30
N ALA A 13 68.51 -22.51 -17.51
CA ALA A 13 68.96 -23.68 -16.72
C ALA A 13 67.81 -24.32 -15.88
N ALA A 14 67.70 -25.65 -15.92
CA ALA A 14 67.04 -26.54 -14.94
C ALA A 14 68.17 -27.42 -14.31
N PRO A 15 67.99 -28.28 -13.25
CA PRO A 15 66.76 -28.85 -12.67
C PRO A 15 66.73 -29.03 -11.11
N THR A 16 65.58 -29.55 -10.64
CA THR A 16 65.10 -30.26 -9.41
C THR A 16 66.08 -30.71 -8.29
N PRO A 17 65.65 -30.96 -7.01
CA PRO A 17 64.66 -32.01 -6.67
C PRO A 17 63.63 -31.69 -5.55
N ALA A 18 62.54 -32.46 -5.56
CA ALA A 18 61.59 -32.63 -4.46
C ALA A 18 62.17 -33.54 -3.35
N PRO A 19 61.64 -33.48 -2.12
CA PRO A 19 61.15 -34.72 -1.53
C PRO A 19 59.85 -34.62 -0.70
N ALA A 20 59.06 -35.70 -0.80
CA ALA A 20 58.34 -36.44 0.24
C ALA A 20 57.27 -35.77 1.15
N ALA A 21 56.02 -36.16 0.87
CA ALA A 21 54.98 -36.73 1.76
C ALA A 21 54.81 -36.26 3.24
N ALA A 22 53.65 -35.61 3.45
CA ALA A 22 52.63 -35.72 4.52
C ALA A 22 53.03 -36.00 5.99
N PRO A 23 52.40 -35.30 6.97
CA PRO A 23 51.10 -35.75 7.49
C PRO A 23 50.05 -34.65 7.71
N LYS A 24 48.77 -35.05 7.74
CA LYS A 24 47.60 -34.21 8.09
C LYS A 24 47.56 -33.94 9.60
N PRO A 25 47.04 -32.76 10.01
CA PRO A 25 46.07 -32.73 11.09
C PRO A 25 44.81 -31.92 10.72
N GLN A 26 43.66 -32.41 11.18
CA GLN A 26 42.36 -31.74 11.08
C GLN A 26 42.35 -30.40 11.81
N GLY A 27 41.79 -29.38 11.15
CA GLY A 27 41.37 -28.13 11.74
C GLY A 27 40.35 -27.44 10.84
N LYS A 28 39.05 -27.65 11.10
CA LYS A 28 37.97 -26.92 10.42
C LYS A 28 37.86 -25.55 11.08
N ILE A 29 38.16 -24.47 10.35
CA ILE A 29 37.64 -23.14 10.69
C ILE A 29 37.10 -22.50 9.41
N SER A 30 35.79 -22.48 9.32
CA SER A 30 35.01 -21.76 8.32
C SER A 30 35.15 -20.26 8.59
N HIS A 31 35.82 -19.51 7.72
CA HIS A 31 35.57 -18.08 7.59
C HIS A 31 34.51 -17.88 6.51
N VAL A 32 33.25 -17.92 6.93
CA VAL A 32 32.13 -17.40 6.15
C VAL A 32 32.34 -15.89 6.02
N THR A 33 32.55 -15.43 4.80
CA THR A 33 32.44 -14.01 4.45
C THR A 33 30.96 -13.62 4.55
N SER A 34 30.58 -13.00 5.66
CA SER A 34 29.25 -12.42 5.86
C SER A 34 29.15 -11.12 5.05
N ARG A 35 28.82 -11.24 3.77
CA ARG A 35 28.12 -10.19 3.03
C ARG A 35 26.65 -10.57 3.05
N ARG A 36 25.92 -10.16 4.11
CA ARG A 36 24.45 -10.16 4.09
C ARG A 36 23.98 -9.03 3.20
N GLU A 37 24.06 -9.27 1.91
CA GLU A 37 23.22 -8.61 0.92
C GLU A 37 21.83 -9.26 1.11
N THR A 38 20.94 -8.58 1.82
CA THR A 38 19.57 -9.06 2.02
C THR A 38 18.87 -9.01 0.66
N ALA A 39 18.76 -10.16 0.02
CA ALA A 39 17.81 -10.39 -1.05
C ALA A 39 16.41 -9.94 -0.57
N ALA A 40 15.77 -9.06 -1.35
CA ALA A 40 14.44 -8.55 -1.02
C ALA A 40 13.46 -9.72 -0.83
N ALA A 41 12.90 -9.85 0.38
CA ALA A 41 11.83 -10.79 0.65
C ALA A 41 10.62 -10.46 -0.23
N ALA A 42 9.89 -11.47 -0.69
CA ALA A 42 8.66 -11.27 -1.45
C ALA A 42 7.68 -10.37 -0.66
N PRO A 43 6.95 -9.46 -1.33
CA PRO A 43 6.03 -8.55 -0.65
C PRO A 43 4.97 -9.33 0.13
N SER A 44 4.61 -8.84 1.32
CA SER A 44 3.53 -9.43 2.10
C SER A 44 2.20 -9.32 1.35
N ALA A 45 1.19 -10.11 1.73
CA ALA A 45 -0.15 -9.99 1.15
C ALA A 45 -0.73 -8.57 1.29
N CYS A 46 -0.38 -7.87 2.38
CA CYS A 46 -0.76 -6.48 2.59
C CYS A 46 -0.06 -5.55 1.58
N ASP A 47 1.25 -5.69 1.41
CA ASP A 47 2.02 -4.87 0.45
C ASP A 47 1.52 -5.08 -0.99
N ALA A 48 1.25 -6.34 -1.37
CA ALA A 48 0.72 -6.67 -2.68
C ALA A 48 -0.68 -6.06 -2.91
N PHE A 49 -1.54 -6.07 -1.88
CA PHE A 49 -2.85 -5.42 -1.94
C PHE A 49 -2.71 -3.89 -2.11
N LEU A 50 -1.91 -3.23 -1.28
CA LEU A 50 -1.71 -1.77 -1.38
C LEU A 50 -1.10 -1.37 -2.72
N ALA A 51 -0.16 -2.15 -3.25
CA ALA A 51 0.41 -1.93 -4.57
C ALA A 51 -0.65 -2.04 -5.69
N ALA A 52 -1.60 -3.00 -5.59
CA ALA A 52 -2.70 -3.13 -6.53
C ALA A 52 -3.66 -1.92 -6.48
N ILE A 53 -3.92 -1.39 -5.28
CA ILE A 53 -4.71 -0.16 -5.09
C ILE A 53 -4.02 1.04 -5.74
N ILE A 54 -2.71 1.23 -5.50
CA ILE A 54 -1.94 2.32 -6.11
C ILE A 54 -2.02 2.23 -7.63
N LYS A 55 -1.81 1.03 -8.18
CA LYS A 55 -1.92 0.79 -9.62
C LYS A 55 -3.30 1.16 -10.17
N ALA A 56 -4.38 0.87 -9.43
CA ALA A 56 -5.73 1.26 -9.83
C ALA A 56 -5.93 2.79 -9.79
N GLN A 57 -5.42 3.45 -8.74
CA GLN A 57 -5.46 4.91 -8.58
C GLN A 57 -4.60 5.67 -9.59
N ASP A 58 -3.60 5.01 -10.19
CA ASP A 58 -2.73 5.62 -11.21
C ASP A 58 -3.20 5.29 -12.65
N SER A 59 -4.35 4.62 -12.81
CA SER A 59 -4.90 4.26 -14.11
C SER A 59 -5.41 5.46 -14.91
N SER A 60 -5.33 5.41 -16.24
CA SER A 60 -5.64 6.55 -17.12
C SER A 60 -7.11 6.99 -17.14
N HIS A 61 -8.06 6.07 -16.91
CA HIS A 61 -9.49 6.35 -17.13
C HIS A 61 -10.24 6.77 -15.87
N ALA A 62 -9.74 6.41 -14.68
CA ALA A 62 -10.40 6.69 -13.40
C ALA A 62 -9.36 6.83 -12.27
N SER A 63 -8.30 7.61 -12.51
CA SER A 63 -7.24 7.87 -11.53
C SER A 63 -7.75 8.59 -10.27
N PHE A 64 -6.93 8.57 -9.23
CA PHE A 64 -7.09 9.45 -8.07
C PHE A 64 -7.18 10.93 -8.47
N ALA A 65 -6.38 11.38 -9.44
CA ALA A 65 -6.46 12.76 -9.92
C ALA A 65 -7.82 13.07 -10.56
N ALA A 66 -8.42 12.12 -11.29
CA ALA A 66 -9.77 12.27 -11.80
C ALA A 66 -10.81 12.29 -10.67
N ALA A 67 -10.71 11.36 -9.72
CA ALA A 67 -11.59 11.30 -8.54
C ALA A 67 -11.58 12.61 -7.74
N LEU A 68 -10.39 13.13 -7.44
CA LEU A 68 -10.21 14.37 -6.71
C LEU A 68 -10.79 15.58 -7.47
N ARG A 69 -10.61 15.65 -8.80
CA ARG A 69 -11.25 16.71 -9.62
C ARG A 69 -12.77 16.64 -9.55
N GLU A 70 -13.36 15.46 -9.63
CA GLU A 70 -14.81 15.28 -9.55
C GLU A 70 -15.37 15.69 -8.18
N ILE A 71 -14.71 15.30 -7.09
CA ILE A 71 -15.13 15.67 -5.74
C ILE A 71 -14.90 17.17 -5.49
N ASN A 72 -13.81 17.76 -5.97
CA ASN A 72 -13.61 19.21 -5.92
C ASN A 72 -14.71 19.95 -6.70
N ALA A 73 -15.18 19.41 -7.82
CA ALA A 73 -16.30 19.95 -8.60
C ALA A 73 -17.68 19.70 -7.95
N GLY A 74 -17.75 19.03 -6.80
CA GLY A 74 -18.97 18.79 -6.04
C GLY A 74 -19.83 17.66 -6.62
N ARG A 75 -19.32 16.84 -7.54
CA ARG A 75 -20.08 15.71 -8.08
C ARG A 75 -19.19 14.62 -8.65
N LYS A 76 -19.24 13.45 -7.99
CA LYS A 76 -18.74 12.19 -8.54
C LYS A 76 -19.49 11.80 -9.82
N SER A 77 -18.75 11.43 -10.85
CA SER A 77 -19.29 11.04 -12.17
C SER A 77 -18.68 9.77 -12.76
N SER A 78 -17.54 9.29 -12.27
CA SER A 78 -16.87 8.10 -12.82
C SER A 78 -16.65 6.97 -11.79
N HIS A 79 -15.98 5.90 -12.24
CA HIS A 79 -15.97 4.58 -11.63
C HIS A 79 -14.68 4.30 -10.84
N TRP A 80 -14.42 5.09 -9.80
CA TRP A 80 -13.22 4.98 -8.95
C TRP A 80 -13.50 4.61 -7.48
N ILE A 81 -14.77 4.55 -7.07
CA ILE A 81 -15.17 4.43 -5.67
C ILE A 81 -14.45 3.30 -4.93
N TRP A 82 -14.26 2.15 -5.58
CA TRP A 82 -13.79 0.92 -4.94
C TRP A 82 -12.33 0.97 -4.46
N TYR A 83 -11.48 1.76 -5.10
CA TYR A 83 -10.05 1.86 -4.76
C TYR A 83 -9.67 3.24 -4.22
N VAL A 84 -10.65 4.12 -4.00
CA VAL A 84 -10.46 5.41 -3.31
C VAL A 84 -11.16 5.40 -1.95
N TRP A 85 -12.39 4.90 -1.88
CA TRP A 85 -13.13 4.62 -0.64
C TRP A 85 -13.56 3.14 -0.63
N PRO A 86 -12.63 2.22 -0.30
CA PRO A 86 -12.88 0.79 -0.40
C PRO A 86 -13.90 0.31 0.63
N SER A 87 -14.71 -0.67 0.23
CA SER A 87 -15.60 -1.39 1.15
C SER A 87 -14.82 -2.45 1.94
N HIS A 88 -15.27 -2.78 3.14
CA HIS A 88 -14.80 -3.96 3.85
C HIS A 88 -15.50 -5.23 3.33
N LYS A 89 -14.75 -6.33 3.14
CA LYS A 89 -15.28 -7.57 2.52
C LYS A 89 -16.52 -8.13 3.23
N GLU A 90 -16.59 -7.96 4.55
CA GLU A 90 -17.68 -8.50 5.39
C GLU A 90 -18.87 -7.55 5.52
N VAL A 91 -18.68 -6.28 5.18
CA VAL A 91 -19.72 -5.24 5.33
C VAL A 91 -20.59 -5.17 4.08
N ARG A 92 -19.95 -5.24 2.89
CA ARG A 92 -20.66 -5.03 1.62
C ARG A 92 -20.12 -5.92 0.52
N ARG A 93 -21.03 -6.62 -0.15
CA ARG A 93 -20.74 -7.24 -1.45
C ARG A 93 -20.57 -6.15 -2.51
N THR A 94 -19.43 -6.14 -3.17
CA THR A 94 -19.08 -5.16 -4.19
C THR A 94 -18.89 -5.82 -5.56
N SER A 95 -19.10 -5.05 -6.64
CA SER A 95 -18.84 -5.46 -8.02
C SER A 95 -17.34 -5.57 -8.35
N ARG A 96 -16.47 -5.08 -7.45
CA ARG A 96 -15.01 -5.12 -7.56
C ARG A 96 -14.40 -5.70 -6.28
N PRO A 97 -14.61 -7.00 -5.99
CA PRO A 97 -14.13 -7.63 -4.75
C PRO A 97 -12.60 -7.60 -4.63
N GLU A 98 -11.87 -7.47 -5.74
CA GLU A 98 -10.42 -7.33 -5.77
C GLU A 98 -9.89 -6.10 -5.02
N TYR A 99 -10.74 -5.09 -4.78
CA TYR A 99 -10.38 -3.88 -4.02
C TYR A 99 -11.02 -3.80 -2.64
N ALA A 100 -11.81 -4.80 -2.24
CA ALA A 100 -12.41 -4.82 -0.91
C ALA A 100 -11.33 -5.06 0.15
N LEU A 101 -11.38 -4.30 1.25
CA LEU A 101 -10.47 -4.49 2.38
C LEU A 101 -10.62 -5.92 2.93
N PRO A 102 -9.54 -6.71 2.96
CA PRO A 102 -9.62 -8.07 3.47
C PRO A 102 -9.81 -8.16 4.99
N HIS A 103 -9.33 -7.15 5.72
CA HIS A 103 -9.34 -7.05 7.18
C HIS A 103 -9.00 -5.60 7.57
N SER A 104 -9.41 -5.15 8.75
CA SER A 104 -9.23 -3.78 9.24
C SER A 104 -7.76 -3.40 9.46
N SER A 105 -6.88 -4.38 9.69
CA SER A 105 -5.42 -4.16 9.70
C SER A 105 -4.88 -3.63 8.36
N PHE A 106 -5.56 -3.87 7.24
CA PHE A 106 -5.19 -3.28 5.94
C PHE A 106 -5.54 -1.80 5.87
N ALA A 107 -6.58 -1.34 6.58
CA ALA A 107 -6.90 0.08 6.70
C ALA A 107 -5.81 0.81 7.51
N VAL A 108 -5.27 0.19 8.57
CA VAL A 108 -4.10 0.72 9.28
C VAL A 108 -2.90 0.87 8.33
N ALA A 109 -2.57 -0.18 7.59
CA ALA A 109 -1.46 -0.14 6.62
C ALA A 109 -1.68 0.91 5.53
N TRP A 110 -2.91 1.04 5.04
CA TRP A 110 -3.32 2.08 4.08
C TRP A 110 -3.09 3.49 4.63
N LEU A 111 -3.52 3.77 5.88
CA LEU A 111 -3.33 5.07 6.51
C LEU A 111 -1.85 5.42 6.73
N ARG A 112 -1.02 4.42 7.06
CA ARG A 112 0.44 4.61 7.24
C ARG A 112 1.20 4.72 5.92
N HIS A 113 0.60 4.29 4.82
CA HIS A 113 1.27 4.31 3.53
C HIS A 113 1.38 5.76 3.02
N PRO A 114 2.60 6.23 2.65
CA PRO A 114 2.88 7.65 2.38
C PRO A 114 2.04 8.26 1.25
N VAL A 115 1.60 7.44 0.30
CA VAL A 115 0.73 7.87 -0.81
C VAL A 115 -0.75 7.66 -0.50
N LEU A 116 -1.13 6.51 0.07
CA LEU A 116 -2.53 6.10 0.14
C LEU A 116 -3.25 6.80 1.30
N GLY A 117 -2.58 6.97 2.44
CA GLY A 117 -3.08 7.75 3.55
C GLY A 117 -3.34 9.19 3.12
N HIS A 118 -2.35 9.84 2.50
CA HIS A 118 -2.50 11.22 2.01
C HIS A 118 -3.68 11.36 1.04
N ARG A 119 -3.77 10.48 0.04
CA ARG A 119 -4.85 10.49 -0.96
C ARG A 119 -6.24 10.33 -0.33
N LEU A 120 -6.38 9.39 0.61
CA LEU A 120 -7.65 9.18 1.32
C LEU A 120 -8.07 10.42 2.10
N LEU A 121 -7.15 11.01 2.87
CA LEU A 121 -7.45 12.17 3.70
C LEU A 121 -7.72 13.42 2.86
N GLU A 122 -7.01 13.62 1.76
CA GLU A 122 -7.19 14.74 0.84
C GLU A 122 -8.60 14.74 0.22
N ILE A 123 -9.00 13.63 -0.42
CA ILE A 123 -10.30 13.56 -1.09
C ILE A 123 -11.46 13.57 -0.08
N THR A 124 -11.27 12.97 1.09
CA THR A 124 -12.26 12.98 2.18
C THR A 124 -12.44 14.39 2.73
N SER A 125 -11.35 15.14 2.91
CA SER A 125 -11.39 16.54 3.32
C SER A 125 -12.09 17.41 2.27
N SER A 126 -11.85 17.15 0.98
CA SER A 126 -12.59 17.83 -0.09
C SER A 126 -14.08 17.54 -0.05
N ALA A 127 -14.48 16.28 0.21
CA ALA A 127 -15.88 15.93 0.35
C ALA A 127 -16.52 16.63 1.56
N CYS A 128 -15.82 16.66 2.71
CA CYS A 128 -16.28 17.35 3.91
C CYS A 128 -16.57 18.84 3.66
N LYS A 129 -15.71 19.55 2.92
CA LYS A 129 -15.92 20.98 2.59
C LYS A 129 -17.26 21.21 1.89
N HIS A 130 -17.64 20.34 0.96
CA HIS A 130 -18.92 20.43 0.26
C HIS A 130 -20.10 20.12 1.18
N LEU A 131 -19.99 19.06 1.98
CA LEU A 131 -21.04 18.70 2.95
C LEU A 131 -21.24 19.83 3.98
N GLU A 132 -20.17 20.45 4.47
CA GLU A 132 -20.22 21.62 5.35
C GLU A 132 -20.88 22.83 4.72
N SER A 133 -20.71 23.03 3.40
CA SER A 133 -21.42 24.09 2.67
C SER A 133 -22.89 23.79 2.40
N GLY A 134 -23.40 22.64 2.86
CA GLY A 134 -24.79 22.23 2.70
C GLY A 134 -25.09 21.50 1.39
N LEU A 135 -24.07 21.08 0.62
CA LEU A 135 -24.30 20.27 -0.58
C LEU A 135 -24.83 18.88 -0.16
N ALA A 136 -25.98 18.49 -0.71
CA ALA A 136 -26.56 17.20 -0.39
C ALA A 136 -25.62 16.04 -0.75
N ALA A 137 -25.40 15.11 0.18
CA ALA A 137 -24.48 13.98 -0.02
C ALA A 137 -24.81 13.18 -1.29
N ARG A 138 -26.09 12.92 -1.57
CA ARG A 138 -26.49 12.20 -2.80
C ARG A 138 -26.09 12.94 -4.09
N THR A 139 -26.02 14.27 -4.07
CA THR A 139 -25.52 15.07 -5.18
C THR A 139 -24.01 14.91 -5.30
N LEU A 140 -23.28 15.05 -4.19
CA LEU A 140 -21.83 14.94 -4.15
C LEU A 140 -21.34 13.56 -4.60
N PHE A 141 -21.92 12.49 -4.07
CA PHE A 141 -21.51 11.11 -4.34
C PHE A 141 -22.26 10.48 -5.55
N GLY A 142 -23.25 11.18 -6.10
CA GLY A 142 -24.00 10.78 -7.29
C GLY A 142 -25.06 9.68 -7.09
N SER A 143 -25.02 8.93 -5.99
CA SER A 143 -26.01 7.89 -5.67
C SER A 143 -26.08 7.61 -4.17
N ALA A 144 -27.22 7.10 -3.67
CA ALA A 144 -27.34 6.69 -2.27
C ALA A 144 -26.37 5.55 -1.91
N VAL A 145 -26.14 4.62 -2.85
CA VAL A 145 -25.20 3.51 -2.67
C VAL A 145 -23.77 4.01 -2.45
N ASP A 146 -23.34 5.04 -3.17
CA ASP A 146 -22.00 5.61 -2.99
C ASP A 146 -21.91 6.49 -1.73
N VAL A 147 -23.03 7.07 -1.25
CA VAL A 147 -23.09 7.67 0.10
C VAL A 147 -22.82 6.61 1.16
N ASP A 148 -23.53 5.47 1.11
CA ASP A 148 -23.39 4.41 2.10
C ASP A 148 -21.98 3.81 2.09
N LYS A 149 -21.40 3.57 0.91
CA LYS A 149 -20.00 3.12 0.78
C LYS A 149 -19.01 4.09 1.41
N PHE A 150 -19.21 5.40 1.22
CA PHE A 150 -18.36 6.40 1.82
C PHE A 150 -18.49 6.36 3.36
N ALA A 151 -19.72 6.27 3.89
CA ALA A 151 -19.95 6.15 5.33
C ALA A 151 -19.27 4.90 5.92
N GLU A 152 -19.49 3.73 5.32
CA GLU A 152 -18.89 2.45 5.75
C GLU A 152 -17.36 2.50 5.69
N CYS A 153 -16.79 3.07 4.63
CA CYS A 153 -15.36 3.27 4.51
C CYS A 153 -14.85 4.15 5.66
N MET A 154 -15.45 5.32 5.89
CA MET A 154 -15.00 6.23 6.95
C MET A 154 -15.10 5.60 8.35
N ALA A 155 -16.10 4.76 8.62
CA ALA A 155 -16.20 4.04 9.88
C ALA A 155 -15.08 3.02 10.09
N VAL A 156 -14.75 2.21 9.09
CA VAL A 156 -13.63 1.26 9.18
C VAL A 156 -12.31 1.98 9.40
N PHE A 157 -12.07 3.05 8.63
CA PHE A 157 -10.84 3.84 8.75
C PHE A 157 -10.75 4.64 10.05
N LEU A 158 -11.87 5.10 10.61
CA LEU A 158 -11.92 5.71 11.94
C LEU A 158 -11.46 4.74 13.01
N VAL A 159 -12.06 3.54 13.06
CA VAL A 159 -11.70 2.51 14.04
C VAL A 159 -10.23 2.12 13.92
N ALA A 160 -9.75 1.91 12.68
CA ALA A 160 -8.35 1.59 12.41
C ALA A 160 -7.39 2.69 12.91
N ALA A 161 -7.74 3.97 12.70
CA ALA A 161 -6.95 5.10 13.14
C ALA A 161 -6.89 5.22 14.67
N GLU A 162 -8.00 4.94 15.36
CA GLU A 162 -8.11 5.05 16.83
C GLU A 162 -7.45 3.87 17.57
N HIS A 163 -7.51 2.66 17.01
CA HIS A 163 -7.00 1.46 17.68
C HIS A 163 -5.51 1.18 17.40
N GLN A 164 -4.95 1.65 16.29
CA GLN A 164 -3.51 1.59 16.05
C GLN A 164 -2.74 2.31 17.16
N GLN A 165 -1.56 1.80 17.53
CA GLN A 165 -0.68 2.41 18.54
C GLN A 165 0.63 2.94 17.92
N PRO A 166 0.98 4.23 18.07
CA PRO A 166 0.13 5.30 18.59
C PRO A 166 -1.07 5.59 17.65
N PRO A 167 -2.17 6.18 18.17
CA PRO A 167 -3.30 6.58 17.36
C PRO A 167 -2.92 7.54 16.24
N LEU A 168 -3.63 7.46 15.11
CA LEU A 168 -3.48 8.36 13.98
C LEU A 168 -4.50 9.49 14.07
N GLU A 169 -4.24 10.46 14.97
CA GLU A 169 -5.19 11.51 15.37
C GLU A 169 -5.79 12.31 14.21
N GLU A 170 -4.96 12.75 13.26
CA GLU A 170 -5.43 13.49 12.08
C GLU A 170 -6.39 12.65 11.22
N SER A 171 -6.01 11.40 10.97
CA SER A 171 -6.83 10.45 10.22
C SER A 171 -8.17 10.19 10.92
N ALA A 172 -8.15 9.97 12.23
CA ALA A 172 -9.35 9.77 13.03
C ALA A 172 -10.25 11.01 13.00
N ALA A 173 -9.69 12.20 13.17
CA ALA A 173 -10.45 13.46 13.14
C ALA A 173 -11.17 13.68 11.79
N ILE A 174 -10.49 13.42 10.66
CA ILE A 174 -11.08 13.56 9.32
C ILE A 174 -12.19 12.52 9.10
N CYS A 175 -11.97 11.27 9.46
CA CYS A 175 -12.98 10.21 9.30
C CYS A 175 -14.22 10.50 10.18
N ARG A 176 -14.01 10.91 11.43
CA ARG A 176 -15.10 11.28 12.36
C ARG A 176 -15.91 12.46 11.83
N LYS A 177 -15.23 13.51 11.34
CA LYS A 177 -15.87 14.67 10.72
C LYS A 177 -16.72 14.26 9.52
N ALA A 178 -16.20 13.40 8.65
CA ALA A 178 -16.94 12.91 7.50
C ALA A 178 -18.24 12.19 7.92
N LEU A 179 -18.19 11.33 8.92
CA LEU A 179 -19.38 10.62 9.43
C LEU A 179 -20.42 11.57 10.03
N LEU A 180 -19.99 12.56 10.82
CA LEU A 180 -20.89 13.56 11.41
C LEU A 180 -21.64 14.38 10.36
N LEU A 181 -21.01 14.65 9.22
CA LEU A 181 -21.58 15.47 8.14
C LEU A 181 -22.58 14.72 7.25
N LEU A 182 -22.66 13.39 7.33
CA LEU A 182 -23.46 12.60 6.38
C LEU A 182 -24.96 12.57 6.68
N ASP A 183 -25.44 13.05 7.83
CA ASP A 183 -26.86 13.03 8.25
C ASP A 183 -27.56 11.68 7.94
N ARG A 184 -26.84 10.59 8.23
CA ARG A 184 -27.26 9.20 7.95
C ARG A 184 -26.99 8.32 9.16
N PRO A 185 -27.84 8.36 10.19
CA PRO A 185 -27.72 7.46 11.33
C PRO A 185 -27.84 5.99 10.86
N GLY A 186 -27.04 5.10 11.43
CA GLY A 186 -27.10 3.64 11.17
C GLY A 186 -26.39 3.12 9.92
N ALA A 187 -26.14 3.95 8.89
CA ALA A 187 -25.60 3.47 7.61
C ALA A 187 -24.20 2.83 7.70
N HIS A 188 -23.47 3.07 8.80
CA HIS A 188 -22.09 2.63 9.00
C HIS A 188 -21.87 1.84 10.29
N GLU A 189 -22.93 1.54 11.06
CA GLU A 189 -22.82 0.82 12.34
C GLU A 189 -22.19 -0.57 12.16
N GLY A 190 -22.69 -1.36 11.19
CA GLY A 190 -22.11 -2.67 10.91
C GLY A 190 -20.65 -2.61 10.46
N ALA A 191 -20.24 -1.51 9.81
CA ALA A 191 -18.85 -1.31 9.41
C ALA A 191 -17.94 -1.01 10.63
N HIS A 192 -18.46 -0.19 11.56
CA HIS A 192 -17.79 0.09 12.83
C HIS A 192 -17.65 -1.17 13.69
N GLU A 193 -18.71 -1.98 13.80
CA GLU A 193 -18.71 -3.23 14.58
C GLU A 193 -17.71 -4.25 14.04
N VAL A 194 -17.71 -4.46 12.72
CA VAL A 194 -16.73 -5.36 12.06
C VAL A 194 -15.31 -4.89 12.35
N ALA A 195 -15.03 -3.60 12.17
CA ALA A 195 -13.69 -3.08 12.40
C ALA A 195 -13.28 -3.15 13.88
N THR A 196 -14.19 -2.88 14.80
CA THR A 196 -13.90 -2.93 16.25
C THR A 196 -13.56 -4.36 16.67
N ARG A 197 -14.33 -5.35 16.21
CA ARG A 197 -14.08 -6.77 16.48
C ARG A 197 -12.71 -7.22 15.96
N GLU A 198 -12.30 -6.74 14.80
CA GLU A 198 -11.02 -7.11 14.18
C GLU A 198 -9.80 -6.39 14.79
N MET A 199 -10.02 -5.27 15.48
CA MET A 199 -8.97 -4.45 16.10
C MET A 199 -8.83 -4.67 17.61
N ALA A 200 -9.77 -5.38 18.24
CA ALA A 200 -9.75 -5.78 19.66
C ALA A 200 -8.84 -7.00 19.91
#